data_AF-A0A914TJY5-F1
#
_entry.id   AF-A0A914TJY5-F1
#
_cell.length_a   1.000
_cell.length_b   1.000
_cell.length_c   1.000
_cell.angle_alpha   90.00
_cell.angle_beta   90.00
_cell.angle_gamma   90.00
#
_symmetry.space_group_name_H-M   'P 1'
#
loop_
_entity.id
_entity.type
_entity.pdbx_description
1 polymer ?
#
loop_
_entity_poly.entity_id
_entity_poly.type
_entity_poly.pdbx_seq_one_letter_code
_entity_poly.pdbx_strand_id
1 'polypeptide(L)'
;MKSPTVSKKDITIGMAYAGKFSDGFLRRCVVKDIQEKTVKAFFVDVHTGNYVENVPMDSIRYLQNELAEKEPGIIIPEIEFKVAKK
;
A
#
# COMPACT_ATOMS: atom_id res chain seq x y z
N MET A 1 -17.35 -12.72 8.63
CA MET A 1 -16.21 -12.44 9.54
C MET A 1 -15.60 -11.11 9.16
N LYS A 2 -15.40 -10.17 10.10
CA LYS A 2 -14.66 -8.93 9.84
C LYS A 2 -13.17 -9.24 9.96
N SER A 3 -12.40 -9.05 8.89
CA SER A 3 -10.93 -9.18 8.95
C SER A 3 -10.37 -8.16 9.96
N PRO A 4 -9.39 -8.55 10.80
CA PRO A 4 -8.84 -7.66 11.81
C PRO A 4 -8.23 -6.41 11.15
N THR A 5 -8.69 -5.24 11.59
CA THR A 5 -8.09 -3.93 11.32
C THR A 5 -6.68 -3.86 11.87
N VAL A 6 -5.74 -3.23 11.15
CA VAL A 6 -4.40 -2.94 11.68
C VAL A 6 -4.51 -1.77 12.65
N SER A 7 -3.93 -1.90 13.84
CA SER A 7 -3.83 -0.79 14.79
C SER A 7 -2.86 0.26 14.24
N LYS A 8 -3.16 1.56 14.43
CA LYS A 8 -2.32 2.69 13.98
C LYS A 8 -0.82 2.53 14.32
N LYS A 9 -0.52 1.93 15.47
CA LYS A 9 0.85 1.74 15.98
C LYS A 9 1.63 0.67 15.22
N ASP A 10 0.95 -0.23 14.52
CA ASP A 10 1.56 -1.39 13.85
C ASP A 10 1.74 -1.16 12.34
N ILE A 11 1.29 -0.01 11.83
CA ILE A 11 1.50 0.37 10.43
C ILE A 11 2.93 0.87 10.27
N THR A 12 3.68 0.20 9.42
CA THR A 12 5.10 0.49 9.17
C THR A 12 5.27 0.98 7.73
N ILE A 13 5.97 2.10 7.55
CA ILE A 13 6.34 2.61 6.22
C ILE A 13 7.25 1.59 5.53
N GLY A 14 6.98 1.33 4.24
CA GLY A 14 7.69 0.35 3.43
C GLY A 14 7.15 -1.08 3.54
N MET A 15 6.25 -1.36 4.48
CA MET A 15 5.59 -2.67 4.57
C MET A 15 4.36 -2.77 3.67
N ALA A 16 4.08 -4.00 3.24
CA ALA A 16 2.93 -4.33 2.41
C ALA A 16 1.69 -4.61 3.27
N TYR A 17 0.55 -4.05 2.86
CA TYR A 17 -0.76 -4.23 3.48
C TYR A 17 -1.85 -4.34 2.41
N ALA A 18 -3.06 -4.70 2.83
CA ALA A 18 -4.26 -4.59 1.99
C ALA A 18 -4.97 -3.27 2.33
N GLY A 19 -5.12 -2.39 1.34
CA GLY A 19 -5.83 -1.12 1.48
C GLY A 19 -7.09 -1.10 0.62
N LYS A 20 -8.10 -0.33 1.03
CA LYS A 20 -9.32 -0.15 0.23
C LYS A 20 -9.11 1.00 -0.75
N PHE A 21 -9.07 0.68 -2.04
CA PHE A 21 -8.90 1.67 -3.10
C PHE A 21 -10.20 2.43 -3.36
N SER A 22 -10.14 3.54 -4.10
CA SER A 22 -11.30 4.39 -4.44
C SER A 22 -12.47 3.65 -5.12
N ASP A 23 -12.18 2.54 -5.80
CA ASP A 23 -13.18 1.64 -6.41
C ASP A 23 -13.93 0.76 -5.39
N GLY A 24 -13.54 0.83 -4.11
CA GLY A 24 -14.13 0.08 -3.01
C GLY A 24 -13.55 -1.32 -2.80
N PHE A 25 -12.60 -1.77 -3.63
CA PHE A 25 -11.98 -3.09 -3.51
C PHE A 25 -10.70 -3.04 -2.67
N LEU A 26 -10.43 -4.12 -1.93
CA LEU A 26 -9.15 -4.31 -1.25
C LEU A 26 -8.09 -4.74 -2.25
N ARG A 27 -6.97 -4.03 -2.27
CA ARG A 27 -5.84 -4.29 -3.16
C ARG A 27 -4.55 -4.26 -2.36
N ARG A 28 -3.51 -4.95 -2.85
CA ARG A 28 -2.19 -4.91 -2.20
C ARG A 28 -1.61 -3.52 -2.36
N CYS A 29 -1.04 -3.01 -1.28
CA CYS A 29 -0.44 -1.70 -1.25
C CYS A 29 0.79 -1.66 -0.34
N VAL A 30 1.69 -0.73 -0.59
CA VAL A 30 2.84 -0.44 0.26
C VAL A 30 2.64 0.92 0.89
N VAL A 31 2.74 1.00 2.22
CA VAL A 31 2.62 2.29 2.91
C VAL A 31 3.86 3.13 2.61
N LYS A 32 3.67 4.31 2.05
CA LYS A 32 4.75 5.26 1.72
C LYS A 32 4.89 6.37 2.75
N ASP A 33 3.77 6.75 3.37
CA ASP A 33 3.74 7.80 4.37
C ASP A 33 2.56 7.61 5.32
N ILE A 34 2.71 8.07 6.56
CA ILE A 34 1.70 7.97 7.62
C ILE A 34 1.33 9.37 8.08
N GLN A 35 0.07 9.73 7.92
CA GLN A 35 -0.50 10.99 8.38
C GLN A 35 -1.38 10.74 9.63
N GLU A 36 -2.01 11.79 10.18
CA GLU A 36 -2.75 11.66 11.44
C GLU A 36 -3.90 10.64 11.38
N LYS A 37 -4.66 10.61 10.28
CA LYS A 37 -5.86 9.75 10.10
C LYS A 37 -5.83 8.93 8.82
N THR A 38 -4.87 9.18 7.96
CA THR A 38 -4.74 8.59 6.62
C THR A 38 -3.33 8.05 6.43
N VAL A 39 -3.19 7.12 5.49
CA VAL A 39 -1.89 6.65 5.03
C VAL A 39 -1.81 6.85 3.53
N LYS A 40 -0.64 7.26 3.05
CA LYS A 40 -0.35 7.31 1.63
C LYS A 40 0.09 5.92 1.20
N ALA A 41 -0.75 5.23 0.46
CA ALA A 41 -0.54 3.85 0.05
C ALA A 41 -0.25 3.77 -1.45
N PHE A 42 0.82 3.07 -1.82
CA PHE A 42 1.15 2.72 -3.21
C PHE A 42 0.52 1.36 -3.54
N PHE A 43 -0.57 1.35 -4.29
CA PHE A 43 -1.29 0.20 -4.77
C PHE A 43 -0.55 -0.47 -5.93
N VAL A 44 -0.19 -1.73 -5.71
CA VAL A 44 0.70 -2.48 -6.60
C VAL A 44 -0.14 -3.12 -7.73
N ASP A 45 -1.37 -3.58 -7.46
CA ASP A 45 -2.18 -4.30 -8.47
C ASP A 45 -3.06 -3.43 -9.38
N VAL A 46 -2.92 -2.10 -9.34
CA VAL A 46 -3.71 -1.17 -10.16
C VAL A 46 -2.98 -0.93 -11.47
N HIS A 47 -3.64 -1.08 -12.62
CA HIS A 47 -3.01 -0.86 -13.95
C HIS A 47 -3.42 0.46 -14.59
N THR A 48 -4.26 1.23 -13.89
CA THR A 48 -4.94 2.42 -14.39
C THR A 48 -4.28 3.68 -13.86
N GLY A 49 -3.02 3.94 -14.23
CA GLY A 49 -2.33 5.25 -14.18
C GLY A 49 -2.08 5.89 -12.81
N ASN A 50 -2.92 5.65 -11.81
CA ASN A 50 -2.87 6.18 -10.46
C ASN A 50 -2.68 5.02 -9.48
N TYR A 51 -1.44 4.90 -9.01
CA TYR A 51 -1.01 3.83 -8.11
C TYR A 51 -0.91 4.32 -6.67
N VAL A 52 -1.17 5.60 -6.40
CA VAL A 52 -0.98 6.19 -5.06
C VAL A 52 -2.27 6.86 -4.61
N GLU A 53 -2.78 6.45 -3.45
CA GLU A 53 -3.94 7.10 -2.82
C GLU A 53 -3.72 7.32 -1.32
N ASN A 54 -4.34 8.38 -0.81
CA ASN A 54 -4.47 8.59 0.63
C ASN A 54 -5.71 7.86 1.10
N VAL A 55 -5.51 6.76 1.82
CA VAL A 55 -6.61 5.93 2.32
C VAL A 55 -6.77 6.09 3.83
N PRO A 56 -8.00 6.00 4.36
CA PRO A 56 -8.23 6.01 5.79
C PRO A 56 -7.44 4.90 6.46
N MET A 57 -6.83 5.19 7.60
CA MET A 57 -6.02 4.21 8.31
C MET A 57 -6.85 2.97 8.71
N ASP A 58 -8.13 3.18 9.06
CA ASP A 58 -9.09 2.11 9.38
C ASP A 58 -9.45 1.22 8.18
N SER A 59 -9.01 1.57 6.98
CA SER A 59 -9.17 0.76 5.76
C SER A 59 -7.98 -0.18 5.49
N ILE A 60 -6.90 -0.06 6.27
CA ILE A 60 -5.71 -0.90 6.17
C ILE A 60 -5.93 -2.23 6.91
N ARG A 61 -5.54 -3.33 6.27
CA ARG A 61 -5.62 -4.69 6.78
C ARG A 61 -4.26 -5.37 6.61
N TYR A 62 -3.93 -6.27 7.53
CA TYR A 62 -2.79 -7.16 7.34
C TYR A 62 -2.99 -7.99 6.07
N LEU A 63 -1.95 -8.10 5.26
CA LEU A 63 -1.89 -9.13 4.23
C LEU A 63 -1.66 -10.48 4.92
N GLN A 64 -2.38 -11.51 4.50
CA GLN A 64 -1.98 -12.87 4.84
C GLN A 64 -0.63 -13.14 4.15
N ASN A 65 0.29 -13.82 4.84
CA ASN A 65 1.67 -14.05 4.39
C ASN A 65 1.76 -14.53 2.92
N GLU A 66 0.86 -15.43 2.54
CA GLU A 66 0.79 -16.01 1.18
C GLU A 66 0.56 -14.95 0.07
N LEU A 67 -0.03 -13.80 0.40
CA LEU A 67 -0.27 -12.69 -0.54
C LEU A 67 0.85 -11.64 -0.52
N ALA A 68 1.64 -11.60 0.56
CA ALA A 68 2.78 -10.71 0.72
C ALA A 68 4.02 -11.25 -0.03
N GLU A 69 4.19 -12.57 -0.08
CA GLU A 69 5.30 -13.25 -0.78
C GLU A 69 5.07 -13.40 -2.28
N LYS A 70 3.83 -13.23 -2.75
CA LYS A 70 3.53 -13.32 -4.17
C LYS A 70 4.15 -12.11 -4.88
N GLU A 71 5.16 -12.36 -5.72
CA GLU A 71 5.83 -11.31 -6.49
C GLU A 71 4.77 -10.38 -7.11
N PRO A 72 4.93 -9.05 -6.97
CA PRO A 72 4.06 -8.13 -7.67
C PRO A 72 4.16 -8.45 -9.16
N GLY A 73 3.04 -8.72 -9.83
CA GLY A 73 3.00 -8.91 -11.29
C GLY A 73 3.25 -7.60 -12.06
N ILE A 74 4.00 -6.68 -11.46
CA ILE A 74 4.20 -5.32 -11.91
C ILE A 74 5.53 -5.27 -12.60
N ILE A 75 5.46 -5.02 -13.90
CA ILE A 75 6.54 -4.40 -14.64
C ILE A 75 6.70 -3.01 -14.02
N ILE A 76 7.71 -2.82 -13.17
CA ILE A 76 8.11 -1.50 -12.68
C ILE A 76 8.80 -0.84 -13.88
N PRO A 77 8.24 0.17 -14.56
CA PRO A 77 9.07 0.98 -15.45
C PRO A 77 10.16 1.60 -14.56
N GLU A 78 11.42 1.37 -14.90
CA GLU A 78 12.58 1.87 -14.15
C GLU A 78 12.37 3.34 -13.77
N ILE A 79 11.99 3.58 -12.51
CA ILE A 79 12.03 4.93 -11.95
C ILE A 79 13.52 5.15 -11.67
N GLU A 80 14.20 5.86 -12.57
CA GLU A 80 15.55 6.38 -12.33
C GLU A 80 15.53 7.17 -11.01
N PHE A 81 16.01 6.55 -9.93
CA PHE A 81 16.40 7.28 -8.73
C PHE A 81 17.66 8.06 -9.09
N LYS A 82 17.50 9.29 -9.59
CA LYS A 82 18.57 10.28 -9.54
C LYS A 82 18.84 10.62 -8.09
N VAL A 83 19.75 9.86 -7.49
CA VAL A 83 20.39 10.22 -6.22
C VAL A 83 21.13 11.54 -6.49
N ALA A 84 20.55 12.65 -6.04
CA ALA A 84 21.26 13.92 -6.01
C ALA A 84 22.42 13.79 -5.02
N LYS A 85 23.61 13.46 -5.54
CA LYS A 85 24.86 13.67 -4.81
C LYS A 85 25.11 15.17 -4.77
N LYS A 86 25.20 15.70 -3.56
CA LYS A 86 25.72 17.05 -3.27
C LYS A 86 27.25 17.03 -3.35
#